data_AF-A0A8J7GSQ8-F1
#
_entry.id   AF-A0A8J7GSQ8-F1
#
_cell.length_a   1.000
_cell.length_b   1.000
_cell.length_c   1.000
_cell.angle_alpha   90.00
_cell.angle_beta   90.00
_cell.angle_gamma   90.00
#
_symmetry.space_group_name_H-M   'P 1'
#
loop_
_entity.id
_entity.type
_entity.pdbx_description
1 polymer ?
#
loop_
_entity_poly.entity_id
_entity_poly.type
_entity_poly.pdbx_seq_one_letter_code
_entity_poly.pdbx_strand_id
1 'polypeptide(L)'
;MTNPPTGDPTDPSGGPSDDGPLDPSGGVPEPGPVTLGEARRILAGLLPHIHNLIALRADFAELQADLAADGTSPLGGLAEAKSLEARLFATVEHLAAHGAQVKGFAPVLLDFLGERDGRPVLWCWLEGDPDIYWYHRQDAGFAARRPV
;
A
#
# COMPACT_ATOMS: atom_id res chain seq x y z
N MET A 1 -53.03 32.42 64.17
CA MET A 1 -52.11 33.13 63.26
C MET A 1 -51.70 32.16 62.18
N THR A 2 -51.95 32.56 60.95
CA THR A 2 -52.23 31.72 59.78
C THR A 2 -50.97 31.53 58.94
N ASN A 3 -50.71 30.31 58.45
CA ASN A 3 -49.81 30.09 57.32
C ASN A 3 -50.48 30.60 56.03
N PRO A 4 -49.69 31.14 55.08
CA PRO A 4 -50.00 31.03 53.66
C PRO A 4 -48.99 30.14 52.90
N PRO A 5 -49.40 29.49 51.81
CA PRO A 5 -48.61 28.53 51.05
C PRO A 5 -47.89 29.16 49.84
N THR A 6 -46.87 28.49 49.33
CA THR A 6 -46.29 28.68 47.98
C THR A 6 -45.84 27.28 47.57
N GLY A 7 -46.47 26.57 46.64
CA GLY A 7 -46.68 26.90 45.23
C GLY A 7 -45.72 26.00 44.43
N ASP A 8 -46.25 24.97 43.77
CA ASP A 8 -45.57 23.99 42.90
C ASP A 8 -46.13 24.21 41.46
N PRO A 9 -45.36 24.15 40.34
CA PRO A 9 -45.23 22.89 39.57
C PRO A 9 -44.03 22.72 38.57
N THR A 10 -43.69 21.46 38.25
CA THR A 10 -43.25 20.84 36.94
C THR A 10 -42.00 21.31 36.12
N ASP A 11 -41.05 20.36 35.90
CA ASP A 11 -40.31 19.84 34.68
C ASP A 11 -40.01 20.75 33.46
N PRO A 12 -39.10 20.47 32.46
CA PRO A 12 -38.16 19.34 32.23
C PRO A 12 -36.75 19.73 31.73
N SER A 13 -35.80 18.76 31.70
CA SER A 13 -34.86 18.57 30.56
C SER A 13 -33.79 17.51 30.86
N GLY A 14 -33.85 16.40 30.14
CA GLY A 14 -32.70 15.53 29.91
C GLY A 14 -31.71 16.20 28.94
N GLY A 15 -30.41 16.01 29.20
CA GLY A 15 -29.36 16.20 28.22
C GLY A 15 -28.73 14.84 27.91
N PRO A 16 -28.62 14.41 26.65
CA PRO A 16 -27.82 13.25 26.31
C PRO A 16 -26.35 13.61 26.51
N SER A 17 -25.64 12.89 27.37
CA SER A 17 -24.18 12.87 27.27
C SER A 17 -23.84 11.85 26.18
N ASP A 18 -23.26 12.41 25.12
CA ASP A 18 -22.87 11.80 23.86
C ASP A 18 -21.79 10.73 24.07
N ASP A 19 -22.21 9.50 24.40
CA ASP A 19 -21.41 8.29 24.15
C ASP A 19 -21.54 7.94 22.66
N GLY A 20 -21.02 8.83 21.80
CA GLY A 20 -20.83 8.55 20.40
C GLY A 20 -19.85 7.37 20.24
N PRO A 21 -20.09 6.42 19.32
CA PRO A 21 -19.14 5.34 19.07
C PRO A 21 -17.79 5.94 18.68
N LEU A 22 -16.73 5.57 19.38
CA LEU A 22 -15.36 5.73 18.91
C LEU A 22 -15.29 5.12 17.50
N ASP A 23 -15.10 5.96 16.48
CA ASP A 23 -14.84 5.50 15.12
C ASP A 23 -13.56 4.64 15.15
N PRO A 24 -13.63 3.32 14.88
CA PRO A 24 -12.45 2.45 14.87
C PRO A 24 -11.58 2.68 13.62
N SER A 25 -11.98 3.58 12.72
CA SER A 25 -11.30 3.86 11.46
C SER A 25 -10.27 4.98 11.62
N GLY A 26 -9.49 4.94 12.69
CA GLY A 26 -8.22 5.65 12.78
C GLY A 26 -7.18 5.00 11.86
N GLY A 27 -7.51 4.85 10.57
CA GLY A 27 -6.54 4.46 9.56
C GLY A 27 -5.45 5.52 9.54
N VAL A 28 -4.20 5.09 9.51
CA VAL A 28 -3.08 5.98 9.25
C VAL A 28 -3.44 6.76 7.97
N PRO A 29 -3.43 8.11 7.97
CA PRO A 29 -3.82 8.86 6.79
C PRO A 29 -2.92 8.42 5.63
N GLU A 30 -3.55 7.77 4.64
CA GLU A 30 -2.87 7.36 3.42
C GLU A 30 -2.21 8.62 2.81
N PRO A 31 -0.94 8.54 2.39
CA PRO A 31 -0.26 9.70 1.83
C PRO A 31 -1.07 10.26 0.66
N GLY A 32 -1.25 11.58 0.65
CA GLY A 32 -2.00 12.28 -0.39
C GLY A 32 -1.42 12.06 -1.79
N PRO A 33 -2.17 12.41 -2.86
CA PRO A 33 -1.72 12.19 -4.23
C PRO A 33 -0.41 12.94 -4.52
N VAL A 34 0.53 12.25 -5.17
CA VAL A 34 1.83 12.81 -5.54
C VAL A 34 1.89 13.30 -6.99
N THR A 35 2.72 14.29 -7.24
CA THR A 35 3.10 14.72 -8.60
C THR A 35 3.99 13.68 -9.27
N LEU A 36 4.14 13.74 -10.60
CA LEU A 36 5.09 12.88 -11.33
C LEU A 36 6.53 13.02 -10.80
N GLY A 37 6.96 14.24 -10.46
CA GLY A 37 8.30 14.49 -9.93
C GLY A 37 8.52 13.86 -8.56
N GLU A 38 7.49 13.82 -7.72
CA GLU A 38 7.53 13.11 -6.42
C GLU A 38 7.52 11.60 -6.61
N ALA A 39 6.66 11.06 -7.49
CA ALA A 39 6.65 9.65 -7.83
C ALA A 39 8.02 9.16 -8.31
N ARG A 40 8.71 9.95 -9.15
CA ARG A 40 10.08 9.65 -9.59
C ARG A 40 11.09 9.63 -8.44
N ARG A 41 10.98 10.55 -7.49
CA ARG A 41 11.85 10.57 -6.30
C ARG A 41 11.62 9.36 -5.41
N ILE A 42 10.36 8.98 -5.22
CA ILE A 42 9.98 7.76 -4.48
C ILE A 42 10.57 6.55 -5.20
N LEU A 43 10.31 6.40 -6.51
CA LEU A 43 10.86 5.31 -7.31
C LEU A 43 12.39 5.22 -7.19
N ALA A 44 13.11 6.33 -7.31
CA ALA A 44 14.56 6.36 -7.18
C ALA A 44 15.05 5.83 -5.83
N GLY A 45 14.33 6.12 -4.73
CA GLY A 45 14.60 5.56 -3.41
C GLY A 45 14.31 4.07 -3.31
N LEU A 46 13.34 3.56 -4.09
CA LEU A 46 12.93 2.17 -4.10
C LEU A 46 13.74 1.27 -5.05
N LEU A 47 14.45 1.84 -6.03
CA LEU A 47 15.22 1.07 -7.03
C LEU A 47 16.15 -0.01 -6.40
N PRO A 48 16.92 0.26 -5.33
CA PRO A 48 17.73 -0.78 -4.69
C PRO A 48 16.89 -1.94 -4.13
N HIS A 49 15.73 -1.65 -3.56
CA HIS A 49 14.81 -2.66 -3.03
C HIS A 49 14.13 -3.45 -4.15
N ILE A 50 13.78 -2.80 -5.25
CA ILE A 50 13.24 -3.44 -6.45
C ILE A 50 14.28 -4.38 -7.08
N HIS A 51 15.54 -3.97 -7.19
CA HIS A 51 16.61 -4.84 -7.68
C HIS A 51 16.80 -6.06 -6.77
N ASN A 52 16.78 -5.86 -5.44
CA ASN A 52 16.82 -6.96 -4.49
C ASN A 52 15.61 -7.89 -4.61
N LEU A 53 14.40 -7.36 -4.82
CA LEU A 53 13.18 -8.13 -5.06
C LEU A 53 13.32 -9.06 -6.27
N ILE A 54 13.85 -8.53 -7.39
CA ILE A 54 14.06 -9.27 -8.63
C ILE A 54 15.08 -10.39 -8.43
N ALA A 55 16.20 -10.10 -7.75
CA ALA A 55 17.23 -11.10 -7.45
C ALA A 55 16.68 -12.22 -6.54
N LEU A 56 16.02 -11.86 -5.44
CA LEU A 56 15.36 -12.81 -4.55
C LEU A 56 14.32 -13.68 -5.28
N ARG A 57 13.57 -13.09 -6.21
CA ARG A 57 12.57 -13.80 -7.01
C ARG A 57 13.25 -14.82 -7.92
N ALA A 58 14.37 -14.47 -8.53
CA ALA A 58 15.14 -15.38 -9.37
C ALA A 58 15.69 -16.54 -8.55
N ASP A 59 16.39 -16.27 -7.45
CA ASP A 59 16.97 -17.28 -6.57
C ASP A 59 15.89 -18.22 -6.01
N PHE A 60 14.74 -17.67 -5.59
CA PHE A 60 13.63 -18.46 -5.09
C PHE A 60 13.03 -19.36 -6.16
N ALA A 61 12.85 -18.86 -7.39
CA ALA A 61 12.32 -19.64 -8.50
C ALA A 61 13.26 -20.79 -8.90
N GLU A 62 14.57 -20.52 -8.96
CA GLU A 62 15.60 -21.53 -9.23
C GLU A 62 15.62 -22.61 -8.14
N LEU A 63 15.70 -22.20 -6.86
CA LEU A 63 15.67 -23.13 -5.73
C LEU A 63 14.40 -24.00 -5.72
N GLN A 64 13.22 -23.41 -5.96
CA GLN A 64 11.99 -24.19 -6.03
C GLN A 64 11.98 -25.20 -7.18
N ALA A 65 12.52 -24.82 -8.35
CA ALA A 65 12.62 -25.72 -9.48
C ALA A 65 13.54 -26.91 -9.21
N ASP A 66 14.74 -26.66 -8.69
CA ASP A 66 15.73 -27.69 -8.34
C ASP A 66 15.19 -28.66 -7.29
N LEU A 67 14.57 -28.14 -6.23
CA LEU A 67 13.98 -28.99 -5.18
C LEU A 67 12.82 -29.85 -5.70
N ALA A 68 12.04 -29.34 -6.66
CA ALA A 68 10.96 -30.10 -7.28
C ALA A 68 11.47 -31.17 -8.26
N ALA A 69 12.57 -30.90 -8.96
CA ALA A 69 13.15 -31.82 -9.94
C ALA A 69 14.04 -32.90 -9.30
N ASP A 70 14.99 -32.49 -8.47
CA ASP A 70 16.09 -33.31 -7.99
C ASP A 70 16.11 -33.48 -6.45
N GLY A 71 15.30 -32.70 -5.72
CA GLY A 71 15.27 -32.70 -4.26
C GLY A 71 16.47 -32.04 -3.59
N THR A 72 17.40 -31.49 -4.37
CA THR A 72 18.62 -30.80 -3.91
C THR A 72 18.89 -29.60 -4.80
N SER A 73 19.45 -28.52 -4.24
CA SER A 73 19.85 -27.33 -4.99
C SER A 73 21.15 -26.75 -4.45
N PRO A 74 22.01 -26.15 -5.30
CA PRO A 74 23.13 -25.35 -4.83
C PRO A 74 22.71 -24.11 -4.02
N LEU A 75 21.46 -23.65 -4.16
CA LEU A 75 20.91 -22.52 -3.42
C LEU A 75 20.35 -22.90 -2.04
N GLY A 76 20.36 -24.19 -1.69
CA GLY A 76 19.98 -24.69 -0.37
C GLY A 76 18.80 -25.66 -0.40
N GLY A 77 18.08 -25.74 0.72
CA GLY A 77 16.94 -26.61 0.92
C GLY A 77 15.65 -25.86 1.26
N LEU A 78 14.72 -26.57 1.91
CA LEU A 78 13.44 -26.00 2.32
C LEU A 78 13.60 -24.79 3.27
N ALA A 79 14.63 -24.78 4.11
CA ALA A 79 14.90 -23.68 5.02
C ALA A 79 15.29 -22.39 4.26
N GLU A 80 16.19 -22.50 3.28
CA GLU A 80 16.60 -21.39 2.42
C GLU A 80 15.42 -20.89 1.57
N ALA A 81 14.59 -21.80 1.06
CA ALA A 81 13.37 -21.43 0.34
C ALA A 81 12.44 -20.57 1.21
N LYS A 82 12.20 -20.98 2.46
CA LYS A 82 11.39 -20.21 3.40
C LYS A 82 12.04 -18.88 3.78
N SER A 83 13.36 -18.82 3.88
CA SER A 83 14.08 -17.56 4.11
C SER A 83 13.92 -16.59 2.94
N LEU A 84 14.09 -17.06 1.69
CA LEU A 84 13.90 -16.26 0.48
C LEU A 84 12.46 -15.78 0.36
N GLU A 85 11.49 -16.65 0.59
CA GLU A 85 10.06 -16.31 0.61
C GLU A 85 9.77 -15.19 1.63
N ALA A 86 10.28 -15.31 2.87
CA ALA A 86 10.10 -14.27 3.88
C ALA A 86 10.74 -12.93 3.47
N ARG A 87 11.93 -12.96 2.85
CA ARG A 87 12.62 -11.75 2.37
C ARG A 87 11.89 -11.10 1.19
N LEU A 88 11.26 -11.89 0.33
CA LEU A 88 10.39 -11.40 -0.74
C LEU A 88 9.20 -10.62 -0.15
N PHE A 89 8.47 -11.23 0.79
CA PHE A 89 7.36 -10.56 1.47
C PHE A 89 7.78 -9.28 2.17
N ALA A 90 8.87 -9.31 2.95
CA ALA A 90 9.38 -8.12 3.64
C ALA A 90 9.78 -7.00 2.65
N THR A 91 10.30 -7.36 1.47
CA THR A 91 10.63 -6.37 0.45
C THR A 91 9.36 -5.75 -0.16
N VAL A 92 8.33 -6.56 -0.45
CA VAL A 92 7.02 -6.07 -0.93
C VAL A 92 6.37 -5.14 0.09
N GLU A 93 6.37 -5.51 1.36
CA GLU A 93 5.86 -4.68 2.46
C GLU A 93 6.63 -3.35 2.55
N HIS A 94 7.95 -3.38 2.37
CA HIS A 94 8.75 -2.17 2.33
C HIS A 94 8.36 -1.25 1.16
N LEU A 95 8.16 -1.79 -0.05
CA LEU A 95 7.70 -0.98 -1.19
C LEU A 95 6.34 -0.32 -0.88
N ALA A 96 5.40 -1.09 -0.32
CA ALA A 96 4.07 -0.61 0.04
C ALA A 96 4.12 0.49 1.12
N ALA A 97 4.93 0.32 2.15
CA ALA A 97 5.12 1.30 3.22
C ALA A 97 5.67 2.66 2.74
N HIS A 98 6.25 2.70 1.54
CA HIS A 98 6.81 3.92 0.92
C HIS A 98 5.92 4.47 -0.21
N GLY A 99 4.64 4.08 -0.25
CA GLY A 99 3.63 4.65 -1.13
C GLY A 99 3.53 4.00 -2.51
N ALA A 100 4.23 2.88 -2.75
CA ALA A 100 4.06 2.10 -3.98
C ALA A 100 2.92 1.09 -3.84
N GLN A 101 1.97 1.09 -4.77
CA GLN A 101 1.01 0.02 -4.90
C GLN A 101 1.63 -1.09 -5.75
N VAL A 102 1.99 -2.21 -5.13
CA VAL A 102 2.54 -3.37 -5.83
C VAL A 102 1.40 -4.12 -6.54
N LYS A 103 1.32 -3.97 -7.86
CA LYS A 103 0.27 -4.60 -8.71
C LYS A 103 0.73 -5.88 -9.40
N GLY A 104 2.04 -6.10 -9.46
CA GLY A 104 2.65 -7.26 -10.10
C GLY A 104 4.01 -7.53 -9.48
N PHE A 105 4.38 -8.80 -9.47
CA PHE A 105 5.61 -9.31 -8.84
C PHE A 105 6.59 -9.91 -9.86
N ALA A 106 6.08 -10.41 -10.99
CA ALA A 106 6.86 -10.99 -12.08
C ALA A 106 6.15 -10.76 -13.43
N PRO A 107 6.37 -9.62 -14.12
CA PRO A 107 7.28 -8.53 -13.75
C PRO A 107 6.80 -7.71 -12.54
N VAL A 108 7.73 -7.01 -11.87
CA VAL A 108 7.39 -6.00 -10.87
C VAL A 108 6.62 -4.85 -11.54
N LEU A 109 5.43 -4.57 -11.04
CA LEU A 109 4.57 -3.49 -11.52
C LEU A 109 4.15 -2.64 -10.33
N LEU A 110 4.52 -1.36 -10.37
CA LEU A 110 4.29 -0.41 -9.30
C LEU A 110 3.42 0.75 -9.81
N ASP A 111 2.40 1.09 -9.04
CA ASP A 111 1.62 2.29 -9.23
C ASP A 111 1.81 3.24 -8.04
N PHE A 112 1.96 4.54 -8.31
CA PHE A 112 1.97 5.59 -7.28
C PHE A 112 0.71 6.43 -7.40
N LEU A 113 -0.02 6.60 -6.29
CA LEU A 113 -1.20 7.44 -6.24
C LEU A 113 -0.83 8.90 -6.54
N GLY A 114 -1.44 9.47 -7.58
CA GLY A 114 -1.06 10.80 -8.04
C GLY A 114 -2.21 11.67 -8.54
N GLU A 115 -1.86 12.88 -8.92
CA GLU A 115 -2.76 13.84 -9.55
C GLU A 115 -2.12 14.42 -10.82
N ARG A 116 -2.93 14.53 -11.88
CA ARG A 116 -2.59 15.23 -13.11
C ARG A 116 -3.75 16.15 -13.51
N ASP A 117 -3.48 17.45 -13.62
CA ASP A 117 -4.46 18.46 -14.02
C ASP A 117 -5.75 18.43 -13.15
N GLY A 118 -5.60 18.29 -11.83
CA GLY A 118 -6.73 18.20 -10.89
C GLY A 118 -7.50 16.88 -10.94
N ARG A 119 -6.97 15.85 -11.63
CA ARG A 119 -7.60 14.53 -11.75
C ARG A 119 -6.73 13.43 -11.13
N PRO A 120 -7.32 12.51 -10.36
CA PRO A 120 -6.58 11.40 -9.79
C PRO A 120 -6.11 10.43 -10.88
N VAL A 121 -4.84 10.05 -10.77
CA VAL A 121 -4.15 9.11 -11.67
C VAL A 121 -3.30 8.14 -10.86
N LEU A 122 -2.81 7.11 -11.53
CA LEU A 122 -1.76 6.23 -11.05
C LEU A 122 -0.55 6.40 -11.95
N TRP A 123 0.57 6.83 -11.39
CA TRP A 123 1.87 6.86 -12.06
C TRP A 123 2.41 5.45 -12.10
N CYS A 124 2.60 4.90 -13.30
CA CYS A 124 2.83 3.48 -13.48
C CYS A 124 4.27 3.24 -13.94
N TRP A 125 4.97 2.36 -13.22
CA TRP A 125 6.30 1.88 -13.53
C TRP A 125 6.32 0.36 -13.67
N LEU A 126 6.96 -0.14 -14.73
CA LEU A 126 7.10 -1.57 -15.00
C LEU A 126 8.57 -1.96 -14.95
N GLU A 127 8.87 -3.15 -14.42
CA GLU A 127 10.19 -3.75 -14.46
C GLU A 127 10.82 -3.67 -15.87
N GLY A 128 12.01 -3.07 -15.95
CA GLY A 128 12.72 -2.81 -17.20
C GLY A 128 12.58 -1.38 -17.72
N ASP A 129 11.57 -0.62 -17.29
CA ASP A 129 11.46 0.80 -17.61
C ASP A 129 12.50 1.61 -16.81
N PRO A 130 13.27 2.52 -17.43
CA PRO A 130 14.30 3.31 -16.72
C PRO A 130 13.71 4.45 -15.87
N ASP A 131 12.44 4.82 -16.11
CA ASP A 131 11.74 5.89 -15.40
C ASP A 131 10.22 5.68 -15.52
N ILE A 132 9.42 6.48 -14.81
CA ILE A 132 7.98 6.56 -14.96
C ILE A 132 7.67 7.27 -16.28
N TYR A 133 7.27 6.48 -17.29
CA TYR A 133 6.81 6.98 -18.59
C TYR A 133 5.31 6.84 -18.79
N TRP A 134 4.61 6.18 -17.87
CA TRP A 134 3.20 5.85 -18.04
C TRP A 134 2.37 6.33 -16.87
N TYR A 135 1.13 6.70 -17.16
CA TYR A 135 0.10 6.87 -16.14
C TYR A 135 -1.22 6.27 -16.65
N HIS A 136 -2.14 5.96 -15.74
CA HIS A 136 -3.51 5.64 -16.10
C HIS A 136 -4.49 6.24 -15.10
N ARG A 137 -5.77 6.29 -15.48
CA ARG A 137 -6.84 6.64 -14.54
C ARG A 137 -7.04 5.50 -13.54
N GLN A 138 -7.44 5.84 -12.32
CA GLN A 138 -7.68 4.85 -11.26
C GLN A 138 -8.74 3.80 -11.63
N ASP A 139 -9.72 4.16 -12.47
CA ASP A 139 -10.83 3.30 -12.89
C ASP A 139 -10.57 2.51 -14.19
N ALA A 140 -9.44 2.73 -14.86
CA ALA A 140 -9.18 2.20 -16.20
C ALA A 140 -8.09 1.09 -16.23
N GLY A 141 -7.30 0.96 -15.16
CA GLY A 141 -6.26 -0.06 -15.00
C GLY A 141 -5.09 0.04 -16.00
N PHE A 142 -4.17 -0.93 -15.91
CA PHE A 142 -2.90 -0.97 -16.66
C PHE A 142 -3.04 -0.99 -18.19
N ALA A 143 -4.11 -1.59 -18.73
CA ALA A 143 -4.34 -1.67 -20.17
C ALA A 143 -4.66 -0.29 -20.78
N ALA A 144 -5.07 0.68 -19.97
CA ALA A 144 -5.43 2.03 -20.40
C ALA A 144 -4.31 3.07 -20.17
N ARG A 145 -3.04 2.61 -20.09
CA ARG A 145 -1.87 3.48 -19.89
C ARG A 145 -1.72 4.51 -21.00
N ARG A 146 -1.27 5.69 -20.60
CA ARG A 146 -0.98 6.85 -21.46
C ARG A 146 0.44 7.34 -21.14
N PRO A 147 1.18 7.83 -22.15
CA PRO A 147 2.49 8.40 -21.92
C PRO A 147 2.39 9.67 -21.05
N VAL A 148 3.37 9.89 -20.18
CA VAL A 148 3.45 11.08 -19.33
C VAL A 148 3.72 12.35 -20.14
#